data_AF-A0A836HEQ2-F1
#
_entry.id   AF-A0A836HEQ2-F1
#
_cell.length_a   1.000
_cell.length_b   1.000
_cell.length_c   1.000
_cell.angle_alpha   90.00
_cell.angle_beta   90.00
_cell.angle_gamma   90.00
#
_symmetry.space_group_name_H-M   'P 1'
#
loop_
_entity.id
_entity.type
_entity.pdbx_description
1 polymer ?
#
loop_
_entity_poly.entity_id
_entity_poly.type
_entity_poly.pdbx_seq_one_letter_code
_entity_poly.pdbx_strand_id
1 'polypeptide(L)'
;MLRRAPRCLARCKHGQTAWSPNNTSSGAAPTNGITAQEALQIAYRPMPLANTVEYEEDFGANMMIHREFVSSKHRTRMASDISALAYSDLELARARQQLAGVMNRERRGALVGSGGEAGDRVLFNSDLDETTREVKSARFLFNEQRMRFCDRFQTFFRERIERQARCKAGAGEDRHYYFSLMEACAVLHGCDTADAREVYYRRFLGLDLDTLEAEEAAMRARAADAAEVSAHLAQGQASAGGEALVTAGACTAGGPRNALDAVQEIIEALPPLFPPPTTAEEDEAGEASPDAQPAHAPAAGASELTPAAAPAHLAEDVAPLFKAYLAHARGESPVASYDITTVGAHAAHAERRRWRSLMDKIAAEDYHELSDAELGDAYVLNGQLHTVKFFDLKVGDTVREIMQLLERETGSSASGDRDVPVERSPTHPERRV
;
A
#
# COMPACT_ATOMS: atom_id res chain seq x y z
N MET A 1 32.42 -33.09 -37.60
CA MET A 1 33.82 -32.67 -37.88
C MET A 1 33.96 -31.17 -37.62
N LEU A 2 34.74 -30.76 -36.63
CA LEU A 2 35.00 -29.34 -36.35
C LEU A 2 36.08 -28.79 -37.30
N ARG A 3 35.69 -27.99 -38.29
CA ARG A 3 36.67 -27.22 -39.08
C ARG A 3 37.29 -26.14 -38.20
N ARG A 4 38.56 -26.34 -37.79
CA ARG A 4 39.42 -25.28 -37.24
C ARG A 4 39.70 -24.25 -38.34
N ALA A 5 38.80 -23.28 -38.52
CA ALA A 5 39.09 -22.11 -39.33
C ALA A 5 40.15 -21.25 -38.61
N PRO A 6 41.20 -20.78 -39.31
CA PRO A 6 42.13 -19.82 -38.72
C PRO A 6 41.38 -18.53 -38.40
N ARG A 7 41.50 -18.04 -37.16
CA ARG A 7 40.99 -16.72 -36.76
C ARG A 7 41.85 -15.63 -37.40
N CYS A 8 41.61 -15.34 -38.68
CA CYS A 8 42.16 -14.18 -39.35
C CYS A 8 41.66 -12.92 -38.66
N LEU A 9 42.53 -12.24 -37.90
CA LEU A 9 42.24 -10.97 -37.26
C LEU A 9 42.17 -9.87 -38.33
N ALA A 10 41.03 -9.76 -39.00
CA ALA A 10 40.72 -8.63 -39.85
C ALA A 10 40.62 -7.36 -38.99
N ARG A 11 41.37 -6.32 -39.37
CA ARG A 11 41.27 -4.97 -38.77
C ARG A 11 40.64 -4.03 -39.78
N CYS A 12 39.64 -3.26 -39.35
CA CYS A 12 39.09 -2.19 -40.17
C CYS A 12 40.11 -1.04 -40.25
N LYS A 13 40.27 -0.43 -41.43
CA LYS A 13 41.04 0.80 -41.60
C LYS A 13 40.06 1.95 -41.83
N HIS A 14 40.27 3.06 -41.13
CA HIS A 14 39.40 4.23 -41.25
C HIS A 14 39.31 4.71 -42.72
N GLY A 15 38.10 4.99 -43.18
CA GLY A 15 37.82 5.38 -44.56
C GLY A 15 37.95 4.27 -45.62
N GLN A 16 38.16 3.00 -45.25
CA GLN A 16 38.27 1.88 -46.20
C GLN A 16 37.36 0.71 -45.81
N THR A 17 36.43 0.36 -46.70
CA THR A 17 35.48 -0.75 -46.53
C THR A 17 35.77 -1.88 -47.51
N ALA A 18 35.60 -3.13 -47.07
CA ALA A 18 35.56 -4.28 -47.97
C ALA A 18 34.12 -4.48 -48.44
N TRP A 19 33.90 -4.57 -49.75
CA TRP A 19 32.60 -4.92 -50.31
C TRP A 19 32.39 -6.44 -50.21
N SER A 20 31.28 -6.85 -49.61
CA SER A 20 30.85 -8.24 -49.49
C SER A 20 29.72 -8.55 -50.47
N PRO A 21 29.66 -9.74 -51.08
CA PRO A 21 28.51 -10.15 -51.88
C PRO A 21 27.26 -10.25 -50.98
N ASN A 22 26.11 -9.81 -51.50
CA ASN A 22 24.83 -9.99 -50.83
C ASN A 22 24.36 -11.44 -50.97
N ASN A 23 23.72 -11.98 -49.93
CA ASN A 23 22.88 -13.16 -50.10
C ASN A 23 21.65 -12.78 -50.94
N THR A 24 21.23 -13.63 -51.87
CA THR A 24 20.14 -13.34 -52.82
C THR A 24 18.75 -13.42 -52.17
N SER A 25 18.65 -13.89 -50.92
CA SER A 25 17.45 -13.88 -50.10
C SER A 25 17.13 -12.47 -49.57
N SER A 26 16.44 -11.65 -50.36
CA SER A 26 15.63 -10.49 -49.90
C SER A 26 16.30 -9.40 -49.05
N GLY A 27 17.64 -9.35 -48.98
CA GLY A 27 18.39 -8.36 -48.19
C GLY A 27 18.62 -8.75 -46.73
N ALA A 28 19.01 -7.78 -45.90
CA ALA A 28 19.40 -8.03 -44.50
C ALA A 28 18.21 -8.27 -43.55
N ALA A 29 17.03 -7.78 -43.90
CA ALA A 29 15.78 -7.99 -43.17
C ALA A 29 14.63 -8.08 -44.20
N PRO A 30 14.06 -9.28 -44.46
CA PRO A 30 13.03 -9.44 -45.47
C PRO A 30 11.69 -8.83 -45.05
N THR A 31 11.12 -7.98 -45.90
CA THR A 31 9.82 -7.31 -45.65
C THR A 31 8.62 -8.27 -45.63
N ASN A 32 8.78 -9.44 -46.26
CA ASN A 32 7.68 -10.40 -46.47
C ASN A 32 7.58 -11.43 -45.33
N GLY A 33 8.35 -11.27 -44.25
CA GLY A 33 8.46 -12.22 -43.15
C GLY A 33 9.69 -13.12 -43.24
N ILE A 34 9.92 -13.89 -42.17
CA ILE A 34 10.98 -14.91 -42.04
C ILE A 34 10.37 -16.27 -41.73
N THR A 35 11.01 -17.34 -42.16
CA THR A 35 10.62 -18.71 -41.79
C THR A 35 11.07 -19.05 -40.37
N ALA A 36 10.44 -20.05 -39.75
CA ALA A 36 10.82 -20.52 -38.41
C ALA A 36 12.28 -21.00 -38.32
N GLN A 37 12.83 -21.59 -39.40
CA GLN A 37 14.21 -22.07 -39.44
C GLN A 37 15.23 -20.93 -39.52
N GLU A 38 14.90 -19.84 -40.20
CA GLU A 38 15.71 -18.61 -40.22
C GLU A 38 15.61 -17.88 -38.88
N ALA A 39 14.39 -17.77 -38.33
CA ALA A 39 14.14 -17.19 -37.01
C ALA A 39 14.89 -17.93 -35.89
N LEU A 40 15.02 -19.26 -35.97
CA LEU A 40 15.77 -20.07 -35.01
C LEU A 40 17.26 -19.68 -34.95
N GLN A 41 17.87 -19.31 -36.07
CA GLN A 41 19.26 -18.83 -36.12
C GLN A 41 19.41 -17.43 -35.50
N ILE A 42 18.34 -16.61 -35.54
CA ILE A 42 18.28 -15.31 -34.88
C ILE A 42 18.06 -15.48 -33.37
N ALA A 43 17.17 -16.38 -32.95
CA ALA A 43 16.93 -16.72 -31.56
C ALA A 43 18.20 -17.26 -30.89
N TYR A 44 18.85 -18.25 -31.51
CA TYR A 44 20.14 -18.80 -31.07
C TYR A 44 21.35 -18.05 -31.65
N ARG A 45 21.27 -16.70 -31.69
CA ARG A 45 22.41 -15.83 -32.04
C ARG A 45 23.66 -16.20 -31.23
N PRO A 46 24.86 -16.27 -31.85
CA PRO A 46 26.10 -16.67 -31.16
C PRO A 46 26.61 -15.57 -30.22
N MET A 47 26.05 -15.55 -29.01
CA MET A 47 26.48 -14.70 -27.89
C MET A 47 27.64 -15.35 -27.11
N PRO A 48 28.51 -14.58 -26.43
CA PRO A 48 29.57 -15.14 -25.59
C PRO A 48 29.01 -15.86 -24.35
N LEU A 49 28.98 -17.20 -24.39
CA LEU A 49 28.35 -18.06 -23.38
C LEU A 49 28.73 -17.72 -21.92
N ALA A 50 29.98 -17.34 -21.65
CA ALA A 50 30.46 -17.02 -20.30
C ALA A 50 29.74 -15.85 -19.61
N ASN A 51 29.04 -14.97 -20.36
CA ASN A 51 28.18 -13.93 -19.79
C ASN A 51 26.76 -13.94 -20.40
N THR A 52 26.32 -15.11 -20.91
CA THR A 52 24.97 -15.29 -21.46
C THR A 52 24.18 -16.21 -20.54
N VAL A 53 22.97 -15.82 -20.17
CA VAL A 53 22.01 -16.66 -19.46
C VAL A 53 20.92 -17.06 -20.46
N GLU A 54 20.60 -18.36 -20.48
CA GLU A 54 19.59 -18.94 -21.36
C GLU A 54 18.54 -19.61 -20.47
N TYR A 55 17.27 -19.35 -20.76
CA TYR A 55 16.11 -19.88 -20.04
C TYR A 55 15.05 -20.28 -21.06
N GLU A 56 14.35 -21.37 -20.81
CA GLU A 56 13.24 -21.85 -21.62
C GLU A 56 12.10 -22.29 -20.70
N GLU A 57 10.87 -21.93 -21.08
CA GLU A 57 9.66 -22.25 -20.33
C GLU A 57 8.62 -22.86 -21.28
N ASP A 58 8.17 -24.06 -20.96
CA ASP A 58 7.19 -24.82 -21.74
C ASP A 58 5.80 -24.70 -21.10
N PHE A 59 4.86 -24.13 -21.87
CA PHE A 59 3.45 -23.97 -21.50
C PHE A 59 2.56 -25.04 -22.16
N GLY A 60 3.16 -26.15 -22.60
CA GLY A 60 2.51 -27.32 -23.19
C GLY A 60 2.17 -27.16 -24.67
N ALA A 61 1.40 -26.12 -25.02
CA ALA A 61 1.05 -25.84 -26.42
C ALA A 61 2.08 -24.96 -27.14
N ASN A 62 2.87 -24.18 -26.39
CA ASN A 62 3.91 -23.29 -26.87
C ASN A 62 5.05 -23.25 -25.86
N MET A 63 6.28 -23.03 -26.34
CA MET A 63 7.48 -22.83 -25.52
C MET A 63 8.06 -21.44 -25.78
N MET A 64 8.48 -20.74 -24.72
CA MET A 64 9.16 -19.45 -24.79
C MET A 64 10.65 -19.62 -24.50
N ILE A 65 11.50 -19.03 -25.34
CA ILE A 65 12.96 -19.03 -25.17
C ILE A 65 13.41 -17.61 -24.83
N HIS A 66 14.12 -17.46 -23.72
CA HIS A 66 14.66 -16.19 -23.23
C HIS A 66 16.20 -16.26 -23.14
N ARG A 67 16.91 -15.32 -23.76
CA ARG A 67 18.38 -15.30 -23.80
C ARG A 67 18.91 -13.90 -23.55
N GLU A 68 19.60 -13.71 -22.43
CA GLU A 68 20.18 -12.42 -22.04
C GLU A 68 21.71 -12.48 -22.06
N PHE A 69 22.35 -11.43 -22.57
CA PHE A 69 23.80 -11.27 -22.53
C PHE A 69 24.16 -9.94 -21.88
N VAL A 70 24.95 -9.98 -20.80
CA VAL A 70 25.46 -8.79 -20.12
C VAL A 70 26.98 -8.71 -20.27
N SER A 71 27.46 -7.65 -20.92
CA SER A 71 28.89 -7.49 -21.19
C SER A 71 29.69 -7.21 -19.92
N SER A 72 30.71 -8.05 -19.65
CA SER A 72 31.62 -7.88 -18.52
C SER A 72 32.33 -6.51 -18.48
N LYS A 73 32.46 -5.81 -19.63
CA LYS A 73 33.04 -4.46 -19.72
C LYS A 73 32.19 -3.37 -19.07
N HIS A 74 30.87 -3.59 -18.94
CA HIS A 74 29.91 -2.57 -18.52
C HIS A 74 29.20 -2.90 -17.20
N ARG A 75 29.34 -4.14 -16.69
CA ARG A 75 28.72 -4.63 -15.45
C ARG A 75 28.90 -3.73 -14.22
N THR A 76 29.99 -2.97 -14.12
CA THR A 76 30.27 -2.04 -13.00
C THR A 76 29.84 -0.59 -13.25
N ARG A 77 29.25 -0.29 -14.42
CA ARG A 77 28.81 1.05 -14.84
C ARG A 77 27.36 1.12 -15.30
N MET A 78 26.69 -0.03 -15.45
CA MET A 78 25.26 -0.09 -15.76
C MET A 78 24.46 0.11 -14.47
N ALA A 79 23.35 0.84 -14.57
CA ALA A 79 22.38 0.94 -13.48
C ALA A 79 21.65 -0.39 -13.30
N SER A 80 21.21 -0.67 -12.07
CA SER A 80 20.39 -1.85 -11.72
C SER A 80 19.13 -1.96 -12.55
N ASP A 81 18.53 -0.83 -12.93
CA ASP A 81 17.28 -0.81 -13.72
C ASP A 81 17.52 -1.16 -15.21
N ILE A 82 18.76 -1.11 -15.69
CA ILE A 82 19.15 -1.50 -17.06
C ILE A 82 19.70 -2.93 -17.09
N SER A 83 20.42 -3.33 -16.04
CA SER A 83 20.86 -4.71 -15.83
C SER A 83 20.44 -5.19 -14.44
N ALA A 84 19.25 -5.79 -14.36
CA ALA A 84 18.62 -6.29 -13.14
C ALA A 84 19.28 -7.58 -12.61
N LEU A 85 20.58 -7.50 -12.34
CA LEU A 85 21.38 -8.61 -11.82
C LEU A 85 21.13 -8.76 -10.31
N ALA A 86 20.34 -9.76 -9.93
CA ALA A 86 20.18 -10.18 -8.54
C ALA A 86 21.28 -11.19 -8.16
N TYR A 87 21.95 -10.96 -7.03
CA TYR A 87 22.98 -11.85 -6.47
C TYR A 87 22.51 -12.58 -5.19
N SER A 88 21.33 -12.24 -4.69
CA SER A 88 20.66 -12.89 -3.56
C SER A 88 19.18 -13.14 -3.84
N ASP A 89 18.58 -14.09 -3.12
CA ASP A 89 17.15 -14.42 -3.28
C ASP A 89 16.24 -13.25 -2.91
N LEU A 90 16.65 -12.40 -1.96
CA LEU A 90 15.94 -11.18 -1.59
C LEU A 90 15.97 -10.13 -2.71
N GLU A 91 17.12 -9.93 -3.35
CA GLU A 91 17.20 -9.08 -4.55
C GLU A 91 16.37 -9.66 -5.70
N LEU A 92 16.39 -10.98 -5.89
CA LEU A 92 15.62 -11.65 -6.95
C LEU A 92 14.11 -11.48 -6.76
N ALA A 93 13.62 -11.70 -5.54
CA ALA A 93 12.22 -11.50 -5.18
C ALA A 93 11.79 -10.03 -5.39
N ARG A 94 12.60 -9.07 -4.89
CA ARG A 94 12.32 -7.64 -5.02
C ARG A 94 12.37 -7.16 -6.46
N ALA A 95 13.35 -7.60 -7.24
CA ALA A 95 13.49 -7.25 -8.66
C ALA A 95 12.31 -7.80 -9.49
N ARG A 96 11.91 -9.06 -9.24
CA ARG A 96 10.70 -9.64 -9.85
C ARG A 96 9.45 -8.83 -9.52
N GLN A 97 9.27 -8.45 -8.25
CA GLN A 97 8.13 -7.61 -7.83
C GLN A 97 8.15 -6.22 -8.48
N GLN A 98 9.32 -5.58 -8.57
CA GLN A 98 9.48 -4.27 -9.23
C GLN A 98 9.17 -4.34 -10.73
N LEU A 99 9.75 -5.31 -11.45
CA LEU A 99 9.54 -5.49 -12.89
C LEU A 99 8.09 -5.90 -13.22
N ALA A 100 7.50 -6.80 -12.44
CA ALA A 100 6.08 -7.12 -12.55
C ALA A 100 5.19 -5.88 -12.30
N GLY A 101 5.58 -5.02 -11.34
CA GLY A 101 4.92 -3.74 -11.09
C GLY A 101 4.97 -2.79 -12.29
N VAL A 102 6.10 -2.69 -12.99
CA VAL A 102 6.25 -1.88 -14.22
C VAL A 102 5.41 -2.47 -15.36
N MET A 103 5.63 -3.74 -15.70
CA MET A 103 4.91 -4.43 -16.78
C MET A 103 3.39 -4.39 -16.59
N ASN A 104 2.90 -4.65 -15.37
CA ASN A 104 1.47 -4.63 -15.09
C ASN A 104 0.88 -3.20 -15.06
N ARG A 105 1.69 -2.15 -14.85
CA ARG A 105 1.25 -0.75 -15.02
C ARG A 105 1.17 -0.38 -16.50
N GLU A 106 2.14 -0.78 -17.31
CA GLU A 106 2.16 -0.52 -18.76
C GLU A 106 0.99 -1.23 -19.47
N ARG A 107 0.83 -2.55 -19.23
CA ARG A 107 -0.24 -3.36 -19.81
C ARG A 107 -1.63 -2.77 -19.51
N ARG A 108 -1.89 -2.40 -18.25
CA ARG A 108 -3.16 -1.82 -17.82
C ARG A 108 -3.32 -0.36 -18.26
N GLY A 109 -2.25 0.43 -18.24
CA GLY A 109 -2.27 1.83 -18.68
C GLY A 109 -2.65 2.01 -20.15
N ALA A 110 -2.28 1.06 -21.02
CA ALA A 110 -2.67 1.06 -22.43
C ALA A 110 -4.19 1.00 -22.66
N LEU A 111 -4.92 0.24 -21.83
CA LEU A 111 -6.36 -0.05 -21.97
C LEU A 111 -7.27 1.17 -21.76
N VAL A 112 -6.83 2.14 -20.96
CA VAL A 112 -7.55 3.41 -20.69
C VAL A 112 -6.82 4.62 -21.30
N GLY A 113 -5.75 4.35 -22.04
CA GLY A 113 -4.89 5.34 -22.70
C GLY A 113 -5.16 5.42 -24.20
N SER A 114 -4.15 5.86 -24.96
CA SER A 114 -4.25 6.07 -26.41
C SER A 114 -4.44 4.78 -27.23
N GLY A 115 -4.26 3.60 -26.63
CA GLY A 115 -4.50 2.29 -27.25
C GLY A 115 -5.83 1.63 -26.89
N GLY A 116 -6.59 2.19 -25.94
CA GLY A 116 -7.85 1.61 -25.44
C GLY A 116 -9.07 1.94 -26.30
N GLU A 117 -10.23 1.34 -25.99
CA GLU A 117 -11.49 1.67 -26.66
C GLU A 117 -11.94 3.12 -26.40
N ALA A 118 -12.81 3.65 -27.26
CA ALA A 118 -13.24 5.05 -27.18
C ALA A 118 -14.12 5.32 -25.95
N GLY A 119 -14.99 4.40 -25.53
CA GLY A 119 -15.81 4.55 -24.32
C GLY A 119 -15.01 4.40 -23.04
N ASP A 120 -13.93 3.61 -23.05
CA ASP A 120 -13.03 3.40 -21.91
C ASP A 120 -12.13 4.60 -21.58
N ARG A 121 -12.05 5.62 -22.45
CA ARG A 121 -11.24 6.83 -22.21
C ARG A 121 -12.04 7.93 -21.54
N VAL A 122 -11.80 8.14 -20.24
CA VAL A 122 -12.32 9.32 -19.52
C VAL A 122 -11.19 10.30 -19.20
N LEU A 123 -11.32 11.52 -19.70
CA LEU A 123 -10.40 12.63 -19.40
C LEU A 123 -10.86 13.38 -18.15
N PHE A 124 -9.91 13.95 -17.40
CA PHE A 124 -10.17 14.84 -16.28
C PHE A 124 -9.73 16.24 -16.64
N ASN A 125 -10.62 17.23 -16.49
CA ASN A 125 -10.33 18.63 -16.76
C ASN A 125 -10.17 19.40 -15.45
N SER A 126 -9.02 20.05 -15.29
CA SER A 126 -8.69 20.94 -14.19
C SER A 126 -8.45 22.36 -14.69
N ASP A 127 -9.06 23.34 -14.03
CA ASP A 127 -8.82 24.77 -14.24
C ASP A 127 -8.52 25.43 -12.89
N LEU A 128 -7.45 26.23 -12.86
CA LEU A 128 -6.81 26.75 -11.65
C LEU A 128 -6.54 28.24 -11.83
N ASP A 129 -7.03 29.07 -10.91
CA ASP A 129 -6.62 30.47 -10.87
C ASP A 129 -5.12 30.60 -10.54
N GLU A 130 -4.41 31.47 -11.25
CA GLU A 130 -3.00 31.77 -10.99
C GLU A 130 -2.83 32.70 -9.78
N THR A 131 -3.83 33.54 -9.51
CA THR A 131 -3.81 34.57 -8.46
C THR A 131 -4.34 34.02 -7.13
N THR A 132 -5.59 33.53 -7.10
CA THR A 132 -6.23 33.02 -5.88
C THR A 132 -5.84 31.59 -5.53
N ARG A 133 -5.20 30.87 -6.47
CA ARG A 133 -4.95 29.41 -6.43
C ARG A 133 -6.23 28.55 -6.36
N GLU A 134 -7.39 29.13 -6.57
CA GLU A 134 -8.68 28.45 -6.46
C GLU A 134 -8.92 27.50 -7.64
N VAL A 135 -9.47 26.33 -7.35
CA VAL A 135 -9.84 25.32 -8.35
C VAL A 135 -11.21 25.66 -8.95
N LYS A 136 -11.22 26.32 -10.11
CA LYS A 136 -12.44 26.74 -10.83
C LYS A 136 -13.19 25.57 -11.45
N SER A 137 -12.48 24.54 -11.89
CA SER A 137 -13.07 23.32 -12.43
C SER A 137 -12.22 22.11 -12.09
N ALA A 138 -12.85 21.02 -11.65
CA ALA A 138 -12.20 19.75 -11.37
C ALA A 138 -13.23 18.63 -11.61
N ARG A 139 -13.41 18.25 -12.88
CA ARG A 139 -14.46 17.34 -13.34
C ARG A 139 -13.97 16.38 -14.42
N PHE A 140 -14.53 15.18 -14.43
CA PHE A 140 -14.38 14.30 -15.58
C PHE A 140 -15.18 14.80 -16.78
N LEU A 141 -14.66 14.57 -17.98
CA LEU A 141 -15.34 14.84 -19.24
C LEU A 141 -16.11 13.58 -19.66
N PHE A 142 -17.38 13.54 -19.29
CA PHE A 142 -18.28 12.42 -19.56
C PHE A 142 -18.98 12.52 -20.93
N ASN A 143 -19.25 11.37 -21.52
CA ASN A 143 -20.16 11.23 -22.66
C ASN A 143 -21.63 11.28 -22.19
N GLU A 144 -22.57 11.38 -23.12
CA GLU A 144 -24.00 11.45 -22.78
C GLU A 144 -24.50 10.27 -21.95
N GLN A 145 -24.00 9.05 -22.18
CA GLN A 145 -24.41 7.86 -21.44
C GLN A 145 -24.07 7.96 -19.96
N ARG A 146 -22.84 8.40 -19.64
CA ARG A 146 -22.39 8.64 -18.26
C ARG A 146 -23.12 9.81 -17.61
N MET A 147 -23.38 10.90 -18.35
CA MET A 147 -24.20 12.01 -17.85
C MET A 147 -25.62 11.56 -17.48
N ARG A 148 -26.30 10.81 -18.35
CA ARG A 148 -27.65 10.28 -18.08
C ARG A 148 -27.68 9.34 -16.85
N PHE A 149 -26.59 8.60 -16.58
CA PHE A 149 -26.45 7.82 -15.34
C PHE A 149 -26.36 8.73 -14.11
N CYS A 150 -25.53 9.78 -14.16
CA CYS A 150 -25.44 10.76 -13.08
C CYS A 150 -26.78 11.45 -12.80
N ASP A 151 -27.53 11.82 -13.83
CA ASP A 151 -28.84 12.46 -13.70
C ASP A 151 -29.87 11.53 -13.04
N ARG A 152 -29.90 10.24 -13.40
CA ARG A 152 -30.75 9.23 -12.74
C ARG A 152 -30.40 9.07 -11.26
N PHE A 153 -29.11 8.92 -10.96
CA PHE A 153 -28.61 8.78 -9.59
C PHE A 153 -28.96 10.00 -8.73
N GLN A 154 -28.69 11.22 -9.21
CA GLN A 154 -29.00 12.45 -8.46
C GLN A 154 -30.51 12.64 -8.29
N THR A 155 -31.34 12.28 -9.28
CA THR A 155 -32.80 12.35 -9.16
C THR A 155 -33.30 11.41 -8.07
N PHE A 156 -32.86 10.15 -8.07
CA PHE A 156 -33.25 9.16 -7.04
C PHE A 156 -32.85 9.59 -5.63
N PHE A 157 -31.58 9.97 -5.41
CA PHE A 157 -31.12 10.36 -4.09
C PHE A 157 -31.73 11.69 -3.63
N ARG A 158 -31.97 12.65 -4.54
CA ARG A 158 -32.72 13.88 -4.24
C ARG A 158 -34.13 13.55 -3.77
N GLU A 159 -34.90 12.76 -4.53
CA GLU A 159 -36.26 12.36 -4.12
C GLU A 159 -36.28 11.61 -2.79
N ARG A 160 -35.37 10.65 -2.59
CA ARG A 160 -35.27 9.85 -1.36
C ARG A 160 -34.96 10.72 -0.15
N ILE A 161 -34.00 11.63 -0.28
CA ILE A 161 -33.56 12.49 0.82
C ILE A 161 -34.54 13.63 1.07
N GLU A 162 -35.14 14.25 0.05
CA GLU A 162 -36.21 15.25 0.23
C GLU A 162 -37.44 14.65 0.91
N ARG A 163 -37.83 13.42 0.59
CA ARG A 163 -38.91 12.70 1.29
C ARG A 163 -38.61 12.51 2.78
N GLN A 164 -37.35 12.26 3.15
CA GLN A 164 -36.92 12.16 4.56
C GLN A 164 -36.73 13.55 5.21
N ALA A 165 -36.24 14.54 4.48
CA ALA A 165 -35.92 15.89 4.94
C ALA A 165 -37.14 16.82 5.02
N ARG A 166 -38.29 16.46 4.44
CA ARG A 166 -39.58 17.12 4.72
C ARG A 166 -39.97 17.10 6.22
N CYS A 167 -39.32 16.25 7.03
CA CYS A 167 -39.43 16.24 8.50
C CYS A 167 -38.37 17.10 9.22
N LYS A 168 -37.37 17.65 8.53
CA LYS A 168 -36.28 18.49 9.07
C LYS A 168 -35.88 19.59 8.07
N ALA A 169 -36.54 20.74 8.15
CA ALA A 169 -36.28 21.87 7.27
C ALA A 169 -34.83 22.39 7.37
N GLY A 170 -34.25 22.81 6.22
CA GLY A 170 -33.07 23.69 6.22
C GLY A 170 -31.78 23.20 5.54
N ALA A 171 -31.81 22.22 4.63
CA ALA A 171 -30.66 21.90 3.76
C ALA A 171 -30.90 22.45 2.34
N GLY A 172 -29.97 23.27 1.82
CA GLY A 172 -30.14 24.05 0.59
C GLY A 172 -30.25 23.22 -0.70
N GLU A 173 -30.91 23.82 -1.69
CA GLU A 173 -31.47 23.15 -2.89
C GLU A 173 -30.43 22.62 -3.90
N ASP A 174 -29.18 23.10 -3.85
CA ASP A 174 -28.11 22.79 -4.82
C ASP A 174 -27.01 21.84 -4.27
N ARG A 175 -27.39 20.82 -3.48
CA ARG A 175 -26.43 19.79 -3.01
C ARG A 175 -26.52 18.50 -3.82
N HIS A 176 -25.41 18.12 -4.44
CA HIS A 176 -25.24 16.80 -5.03
C HIS A 176 -24.96 15.76 -3.94
N TYR A 177 -25.79 14.72 -3.86
CA TYR A 177 -25.62 13.65 -2.88
C TYR A 177 -24.64 12.60 -3.41
N TYR A 178 -23.72 12.13 -2.55
CA TYR A 178 -22.69 11.14 -2.87
C TYR A 178 -21.94 11.40 -4.18
N PHE A 179 -21.66 12.69 -4.49
CA PHE A 179 -21.17 13.13 -5.79
C PHE A 179 -19.93 12.38 -6.28
N SER A 180 -18.90 12.22 -5.43
CA SER A 180 -17.64 11.58 -5.84
C SER A 180 -17.74 10.06 -5.94
N LEU A 181 -18.66 9.43 -5.20
CA LEU A 181 -18.99 8.02 -5.40
C LEU A 181 -19.75 7.80 -6.72
N MET A 182 -20.77 8.61 -6.99
CA MET A 182 -21.51 8.61 -8.26
C MET A 182 -20.57 8.86 -9.45
N GLU A 183 -19.68 9.84 -9.36
CA GLU A 183 -18.71 10.20 -10.39
C GLU A 183 -17.77 9.03 -10.71
N ALA A 184 -17.27 8.31 -9.69
CA ALA A 184 -16.47 7.11 -9.87
C ALA A 184 -17.28 5.94 -10.48
N CYS A 185 -18.50 5.69 -10.01
CA CYS A 185 -19.39 4.67 -10.58
C CYS A 185 -19.82 4.99 -12.02
N ALA A 186 -19.97 6.26 -12.39
CA ALA A 186 -20.27 6.69 -13.76
C ALA A 186 -19.13 6.37 -14.72
N VAL A 187 -17.87 6.54 -14.29
CA VAL A 187 -16.69 6.09 -15.07
C VAL A 187 -16.81 4.61 -15.41
N LEU A 188 -17.06 3.78 -14.38
CA LEU A 188 -17.15 2.31 -14.46
C LEU A 188 -18.34 1.81 -15.28
N HIS A 189 -19.53 2.40 -15.10
CA HIS A 189 -20.75 2.05 -15.85
C HIS A 189 -20.61 2.30 -17.36
N GLY A 190 -19.89 3.37 -17.75
CA GLY A 190 -19.69 3.71 -19.17
C GLY A 190 -18.48 3.05 -19.84
N CYS A 191 -17.85 2.06 -19.22
CA CYS A 191 -16.74 1.30 -19.81
C CYS A 191 -17.22 0.14 -20.67
N ASP A 192 -16.56 -0.05 -21.81
CA ASP A 192 -16.88 -1.08 -22.80
C ASP A 192 -16.23 -2.42 -22.43
N THR A 193 -15.00 -2.40 -21.86
CA THR A 193 -14.26 -3.62 -21.52
C THR A 193 -14.23 -3.92 -20.01
N ALA A 194 -14.12 -5.20 -19.66
CA ALA A 194 -13.93 -5.62 -18.27
C ALA A 194 -12.55 -5.20 -17.73
N ASP A 195 -11.50 -5.38 -18.55
CA ASP A 195 -10.14 -5.08 -18.14
C ASP A 195 -9.95 -3.57 -17.85
N ALA A 196 -10.53 -2.67 -18.66
CA ALA A 196 -10.49 -1.23 -18.40
C ALA A 196 -11.22 -0.84 -17.09
N ARG A 197 -12.34 -1.50 -16.75
CA ARG A 197 -13.02 -1.29 -15.46
C ARG A 197 -12.10 -1.62 -14.29
N GLU A 198 -11.35 -2.73 -14.35
CA GLU A 198 -10.36 -3.05 -13.31
C GLU A 198 -9.23 -2.01 -13.23
N VAL A 199 -8.82 -1.39 -14.35
CA VAL A 199 -7.86 -0.25 -14.30
C VAL A 199 -8.44 0.95 -13.55
N TYR A 200 -9.74 1.24 -13.71
CA TYR A 200 -10.40 2.31 -12.97
C TYR A 200 -10.62 1.95 -11.49
N TYR A 201 -11.03 0.72 -11.18
CA TYR A 201 -11.06 0.22 -9.80
C TYR A 201 -9.69 0.32 -9.12
N ARG A 202 -8.60 0.07 -9.84
CA ARG A 202 -7.24 0.26 -9.33
C ARG A 202 -6.93 1.72 -8.98
N ARG A 203 -7.45 2.68 -9.75
CA ARG A 203 -7.32 4.13 -9.48
C ARG A 203 -8.21 4.57 -8.31
N PHE A 204 -9.40 3.98 -8.20
CA PHE A 204 -10.36 4.23 -7.12
C PHE A 204 -10.01 3.37 -5.88
N LEU A 205 -9.01 3.81 -5.12
CA LEU A 205 -8.56 3.19 -3.85
C LEU A 205 -8.00 1.75 -3.97
N GLY A 206 -7.59 1.31 -5.17
CA GLY A 206 -7.04 -0.04 -5.35
C GLY A 206 -8.08 -1.14 -5.14
N LEU A 207 -9.32 -0.91 -5.55
CA LEU A 207 -10.43 -1.87 -5.43
C LEU A 207 -10.48 -2.87 -6.60
N ASP A 208 -9.38 -3.00 -7.35
CA ASP A 208 -9.25 -3.98 -8.43
C ASP A 208 -9.07 -5.40 -7.90
N LEU A 209 -9.61 -6.38 -8.64
CA LEU A 209 -9.61 -7.79 -8.21
C LEU A 209 -8.19 -8.31 -7.95
N ASP A 210 -7.22 -7.98 -8.81
CA ASP A 210 -5.79 -8.31 -8.61
C ASP A 210 -5.27 -7.90 -7.21
N THR A 211 -5.69 -6.72 -6.72
CA THR A 211 -5.25 -6.19 -5.42
C THR A 211 -6.01 -6.85 -4.27
N LEU A 212 -7.33 -7.04 -4.41
CA LEU A 212 -8.16 -7.70 -3.40
C LEU A 212 -7.84 -9.20 -3.24
N GLU A 213 -7.45 -9.89 -4.31
CA GLU A 213 -7.00 -11.28 -4.25
C GLU A 213 -5.59 -11.42 -3.64
N ALA A 214 -4.69 -10.47 -3.92
CA ALA A 214 -3.37 -10.43 -3.28
C ALA A 214 -3.49 -10.17 -1.76
N GLU A 215 -4.38 -9.28 -1.34
CA GLU A 215 -4.72 -9.06 0.07
C GLU A 215 -5.30 -10.33 0.69
N GLU A 216 -6.27 -10.98 0.05
CA GLU A 216 -6.89 -12.22 0.52
C GLU A 216 -5.87 -13.37 0.66
N ALA A 217 -4.92 -13.47 -0.28
CA ALA A 217 -3.81 -14.41 -0.18
C ALA A 217 -2.91 -14.12 1.04
N ALA A 218 -2.66 -12.84 1.34
CA ALA A 218 -1.96 -12.43 2.56
C ALA A 218 -2.80 -12.63 3.83
N MET A 219 -4.14 -12.56 3.77
CA MET A 219 -5.02 -12.97 4.88
C MET A 219 -4.88 -14.46 5.16
N ARG A 220 -4.98 -15.30 4.11
CA ARG A 220 -4.88 -16.76 4.21
C ARG A 220 -3.51 -17.22 4.71
N ALA A 221 -2.44 -16.56 4.31
CA ALA A 221 -1.10 -16.81 4.85
C ALA A 221 -1.03 -16.51 6.37
N ARG A 222 -1.60 -15.38 6.82
CA ARG A 222 -1.63 -15.02 8.24
C ARG A 222 -2.53 -15.92 9.09
N ALA A 223 -3.64 -16.42 8.55
CA ALA A 223 -4.45 -17.44 9.22
C ALA A 223 -3.68 -18.75 9.39
N ALA A 224 -2.85 -19.15 8.41
CA ALA A 224 -1.95 -20.30 8.54
C ALA A 224 -0.84 -20.06 9.59
N ASP A 225 -0.23 -18.86 9.61
CA ASP A 225 0.73 -18.47 10.65
C ASP A 225 0.09 -18.49 12.05
N ALA A 226 -1.16 -18.06 12.18
CA ALA A 226 -1.90 -18.08 13.45
C ALA A 226 -2.19 -19.52 13.92
N ALA A 227 -2.52 -20.42 12.99
CA ALA A 227 -2.68 -21.84 13.28
C ALA A 227 -1.35 -22.50 13.73
N GLU A 228 -0.23 -22.14 13.09
CA GLU A 228 1.11 -22.60 13.47
C GLU A 228 1.53 -22.08 14.86
N VAL A 229 1.36 -20.78 15.12
CA VAL A 229 1.69 -20.15 16.41
C VAL A 229 0.83 -20.74 17.53
N SER A 230 -0.49 -20.88 17.33
CA SER A 230 -1.38 -21.46 18.34
C SER A 230 -1.07 -22.94 18.62
N ALA A 231 -0.74 -23.74 17.59
CA ALA A 231 -0.28 -25.11 17.77
C ALA A 231 1.03 -25.17 18.57
N HIS A 232 1.99 -24.28 18.30
CA HIS A 232 3.24 -24.20 19.05
C HIS A 232 3.04 -23.78 20.52
N LEU A 233 2.18 -22.80 20.79
CA LEU A 233 1.88 -22.36 22.14
C LEU A 233 1.15 -23.45 22.94
N ALA A 234 0.19 -24.14 22.32
CA ALA A 234 -0.52 -25.27 22.94
C ALA A 234 0.42 -26.45 23.24
N GLN A 235 1.33 -26.79 22.33
CA GLN A 235 2.36 -27.82 22.56
C GLN A 235 3.34 -27.43 23.67
N GLY A 236 3.75 -26.14 23.72
CA GLY A 236 4.62 -25.63 24.79
C GLY A 236 3.96 -25.66 26.17
N GLN A 237 2.65 -25.40 26.26
CA GLN A 237 1.90 -25.55 27.50
C GLN A 237 1.73 -27.03 27.90
N ALA A 238 1.52 -27.92 26.93
CA ALA A 238 1.43 -29.36 27.18
C ALA A 238 2.77 -29.97 27.65
N SER A 239 3.91 -29.49 27.15
CA SER A 239 5.24 -29.95 27.61
C SER A 239 5.71 -29.29 28.90
N ALA A 240 5.32 -28.03 29.17
CA ALA A 240 5.53 -27.40 30.48
C ALA A 240 4.74 -28.08 31.61
N GLY A 241 3.69 -28.84 31.28
CA GLY A 241 2.92 -29.67 32.21
C GLY A 241 3.55 -31.04 32.56
N GLY A 242 4.73 -31.38 32.05
CA GLY A 242 5.37 -32.67 32.32
C GLY A 242 6.90 -32.68 32.16
N GLU A 243 7.61 -32.76 33.29
CA GLU A 243 9.02 -33.15 33.47
C GLU A 243 9.94 -33.17 32.22
N ALA A 244 10.29 -31.99 31.67
CA ALA A 244 11.24 -31.90 30.56
C ALA A 244 12.10 -30.62 30.51
N LEU A 245 12.61 -30.12 31.66
CA LEU A 245 13.62 -29.05 31.65
C LEU A 245 14.69 -29.14 32.76
N VAL A 246 15.34 -30.31 32.90
CA VAL A 246 16.63 -30.41 33.64
C VAL A 246 17.60 -31.38 32.93
N THR A 247 18.19 -30.97 31.81
CA THR A 247 19.47 -31.55 31.29
C THR A 247 20.23 -30.60 30.35
N ALA A 248 20.44 -29.34 30.74
CA ALA A 248 21.48 -28.50 30.12
C ALA A 248 21.97 -27.39 31.07
N GLY A 249 23.12 -27.59 31.72
CA GLY A 249 23.92 -26.51 32.31
C GLY A 249 23.88 -26.33 33.83
N ALA A 250 25.01 -26.68 34.45
CA ALA A 250 25.59 -26.09 35.68
C ALA A 250 24.79 -26.12 37.02
N CYS A 251 25.22 -27.06 37.87
CA CYS A 251 25.52 -26.89 39.30
C CYS A 251 25.18 -25.53 39.98
N THR A 252 24.13 -25.48 40.82
CA THR A 252 24.17 -25.05 42.24
C THR A 252 22.83 -25.32 42.91
N ALA A 253 22.79 -25.35 44.25
CA ALA A 253 21.64 -25.87 45.00
C ALA A 253 20.50 -24.84 45.16
N GLY A 254 19.28 -25.27 44.83
CA GLY A 254 18.02 -24.54 45.07
C GLY A 254 16.83 -25.35 44.54
N GLY A 255 15.74 -25.42 45.31
CA GLY A 255 14.54 -26.19 44.94
C GLY A 255 13.73 -25.56 43.79
N PRO A 256 12.69 -26.24 43.29
CA PRO A 256 11.89 -25.76 42.16
C PRO A 256 11.15 -24.48 42.52
N ARG A 257 11.49 -23.38 41.86
CA ARG A 257 10.74 -22.12 41.85
C ARG A 257 9.75 -22.11 40.69
N ASN A 258 8.57 -21.53 40.87
CA ASN A 258 7.59 -21.47 39.78
C ASN A 258 8.08 -20.49 38.70
N ALA A 259 7.71 -20.75 37.45
CA ALA A 259 8.08 -19.85 36.34
C ALA A 259 7.56 -18.42 36.52
N LEU A 260 6.45 -18.23 37.24
CA LEU A 260 5.94 -16.91 37.64
C LEU A 260 6.88 -16.17 38.59
N ASP A 261 7.51 -16.86 39.54
CA ASP A 261 8.45 -16.25 40.49
C ASP A 261 9.71 -15.76 39.76
N ALA A 262 10.18 -16.53 38.76
CA ALA A 262 11.32 -16.14 37.93
C ALA A 262 11.02 -14.94 37.02
N VAL A 263 9.80 -14.85 36.46
CA VAL A 263 9.36 -13.68 35.69
C VAL A 263 9.21 -12.46 36.59
N GLN A 264 8.69 -12.64 37.81
CA GLN A 264 8.59 -11.59 38.82
C GLN A 264 9.98 -11.07 39.24
N GLU A 265 10.95 -11.95 39.53
CA GLU A 265 12.34 -11.56 39.82
C GLU A 265 13.00 -10.84 38.62
N ILE A 266 12.68 -11.19 37.37
CA ILE A 266 13.18 -10.46 36.18
C ILE A 266 12.56 -9.06 36.08
N ILE A 267 11.26 -8.91 36.38
CA ILE A 267 10.58 -7.61 36.39
C ILE A 267 11.14 -6.71 37.52
N GLU A 268 11.44 -7.29 38.69
CA GLU A 268 12.03 -6.58 39.83
C GLU A 268 13.53 -6.28 39.64
N ALA A 269 14.23 -7.03 38.79
CA ALA A 269 15.63 -6.79 38.42
C ALA A 269 15.81 -5.75 37.29
N LEU A 270 14.73 -5.30 36.63
CA LEU A 270 14.81 -4.21 35.67
C LEU A 270 15.03 -2.87 36.40
N PRO A 271 15.99 -2.03 35.98
CA PRO A 271 16.18 -0.72 36.58
C PRO A 271 14.92 0.13 36.37
N PRO A 272 14.40 0.82 37.40
CA PRO A 272 13.17 1.58 37.29
C PRO A 272 13.32 2.70 36.26
N LEU A 273 12.49 2.66 35.21
CA LEU A 273 12.52 3.61 34.09
C LEU A 273 12.15 5.05 34.48
N PHE A 274 11.65 5.26 35.70
CA PHE A 274 11.33 6.56 36.27
C PHE A 274 11.79 6.63 37.73
N PRO A 275 12.43 7.73 38.18
CA PRO A 275 12.75 7.92 39.58
C PRO A 275 11.45 8.09 40.40
N PRO A 276 11.36 7.53 41.63
CA PRO A 276 10.21 7.74 42.49
C PRO A 276 10.12 9.22 42.92
N PRO A 277 8.91 9.77 43.12
CA PRO A 277 8.75 11.12 43.62
C PRO A 277 9.32 11.22 45.04
N THR A 278 10.19 12.20 45.27
CA THR A 278 10.76 12.46 46.59
C THR A 278 9.68 12.98 47.53
N THR A 279 9.17 12.12 48.41
CA THR A 279 8.38 12.52 49.58
C THR A 279 9.30 13.13 50.62
N ALA A 280 9.11 14.41 50.91
CA ALA A 280 9.59 15.02 52.14
C ALA A 280 8.40 15.13 53.11
N GLU A 281 8.56 14.50 54.27
CA GLU A 281 7.84 14.74 55.53
C GLU A 281 8.06 16.22 55.97
N GLU A 282 7.25 16.90 56.79
CA GLU A 282 6.20 16.49 57.74
C GLU A 282 5.30 17.70 58.15
N ASP A 283 4.22 17.42 58.91
CA ASP A 283 3.53 18.25 59.93
C ASP A 283 2.59 19.47 59.65
N GLU A 284 1.29 19.16 59.81
CA GLU A 284 0.34 19.65 60.83
C GLU A 284 -0.56 20.92 60.71
N ALA A 285 -1.82 20.68 61.14
CA ALA A 285 -2.77 21.51 61.91
C ALA A 285 -3.85 22.40 61.22
N GLY A 286 -5.10 21.88 61.22
CA GLY A 286 -6.37 22.63 61.40
C GLY A 286 -7.03 23.25 60.15
N GLU A 287 -8.37 23.29 59.97
CA GLU A 287 -9.50 22.83 60.81
C GLU A 287 -10.76 22.45 59.94
N ALA A 288 -11.68 21.71 60.57
CA ALA A 288 -13.15 21.67 60.35
C ALA A 288 -13.80 21.00 59.09
N SER A 289 -14.47 19.88 59.38
CA SER A 289 -15.63 19.25 58.66
C SER A 289 -16.96 19.88 59.14
N PRO A 290 -18.22 19.38 58.86
CA PRO A 290 -18.70 18.15 58.18
C PRO A 290 -19.68 18.44 57.00
N ASP A 291 -20.20 17.49 56.18
CA ASP A 291 -21.10 16.33 56.38
C ASP A 291 -21.10 15.47 55.07
N ALA A 292 -21.46 14.19 54.96
CA ALA A 292 -21.76 13.10 55.91
C ALA A 292 -21.68 11.71 55.19
N GLN A 293 -21.43 10.63 55.94
CA GLN A 293 -21.44 9.19 55.59
C GLN A 293 -22.25 8.42 56.69
N PRO A 294 -22.35 7.07 56.78
CA PRO A 294 -21.95 5.92 55.91
C PRO A 294 -23.20 5.20 55.32
N ALA A 295 -23.29 3.92 54.91
CA ALA A 295 -22.47 2.68 54.90
C ALA A 295 -22.88 1.83 53.65
N HIS A 296 -22.58 0.54 53.40
CA HIS A 296 -21.94 -0.60 54.11
C HIS A 296 -21.24 -1.49 53.05
N ALA A 297 -20.09 -2.11 53.38
CA ALA A 297 -19.59 -3.29 52.67
C ALA A 297 -20.18 -4.59 53.29
N PRO A 298 -20.12 -5.73 52.59
CA PRO A 298 -18.93 -6.56 52.80
C PRO A 298 -18.31 -7.13 51.51
N ALA A 299 -17.03 -7.49 51.60
CA ALA A 299 -16.31 -8.26 50.58
C ALA A 299 -16.60 -9.76 50.70
N ALA A 300 -16.72 -10.45 49.57
CA ALA A 300 -16.24 -11.82 49.31
C ALA A 300 -16.78 -12.30 47.95
N GLY A 301 -15.90 -12.71 47.04
CA GLY A 301 -16.31 -13.20 45.73
C GLY A 301 -15.20 -13.09 44.71
N ALA A 302 -14.23 -14.01 44.78
CA ALA A 302 -13.26 -14.19 43.70
C ALA A 302 -14.01 -14.72 42.47
N SER A 303 -14.42 -13.81 41.59
CA SER A 303 -14.93 -14.16 40.27
C SER A 303 -13.74 -14.17 39.31
N GLU A 304 -13.40 -15.36 38.83
CA GLU A 304 -12.44 -15.59 37.75
C GLU A 304 -12.53 -14.50 36.69
N LEU A 305 -11.39 -13.89 36.37
CA LEU A 305 -11.21 -13.15 35.13
C LEU A 305 -11.29 -14.16 33.99
N THR A 306 -12.51 -14.41 33.51
CA THR A 306 -12.73 -15.07 32.23
C THR A 306 -11.94 -14.29 31.19
N PRO A 307 -10.97 -14.90 30.48
CA PRO A 307 -10.24 -14.20 29.46
C PRO A 307 -11.24 -13.83 28.37
N ALA A 308 -11.50 -12.53 28.23
CA ALA A 308 -12.36 -12.03 27.17
C ALA A 308 -11.78 -12.53 25.84
N ALA A 309 -12.53 -13.39 25.15
CA ALA A 309 -12.09 -13.97 23.90
C ALA A 309 -11.84 -12.83 22.90
N ALA A 310 -10.57 -12.54 22.65
CA ALA A 310 -10.19 -11.60 21.60
C ALA A 310 -10.84 -12.07 20.29
N PRO A 311 -11.44 -11.16 19.49
CA PRO A 311 -12.01 -11.56 18.21
C PRO A 311 -10.92 -12.24 17.39
N ALA A 312 -11.22 -13.43 16.82
CA ALA A 312 -10.21 -14.33 16.25
C ALA A 312 -9.23 -13.62 15.29
N HIS A 313 -9.76 -12.69 14.50
CA HIS A 313 -9.01 -11.85 13.56
C HIS A 313 -7.92 -10.98 14.20
N LEU A 314 -8.06 -10.55 15.45
CA LEU A 314 -7.01 -9.83 16.17
C LEU A 314 -5.82 -10.75 16.48
N ALA A 315 -6.06 -12.03 16.76
CA ALA A 315 -4.99 -13.01 16.92
C ALA A 315 -4.32 -13.32 15.58
N GLU A 316 -5.09 -13.41 14.49
CA GLU A 316 -4.56 -13.63 13.13
C GLU A 316 -3.75 -12.43 12.60
N ASP A 317 -4.18 -11.20 12.90
CA ASP A 317 -3.47 -9.97 12.50
C ASP A 317 -2.13 -9.79 13.24
N VAL A 318 -2.01 -10.30 14.48
CA VAL A 318 -0.78 -10.20 15.30
C VAL A 318 0.10 -11.47 15.17
N ALA A 319 -0.41 -12.55 14.56
CA ALA A 319 0.33 -13.81 14.40
C ALA A 319 1.73 -13.67 13.76
N PRO A 320 1.97 -12.82 12.73
CA PRO A 320 3.31 -12.62 12.17
C PRO A 320 4.33 -12.06 13.17
N LEU A 321 3.88 -11.19 14.09
CA LEU A 321 4.73 -10.63 15.15
C LEU A 321 5.13 -11.72 16.15
N PHE A 322 4.16 -12.55 16.58
CA PHE A 322 4.45 -13.69 17.45
C PHE A 322 5.36 -14.72 16.76
N LYS A 323 5.12 -15.06 15.49
CA LYS A 323 5.95 -16.00 14.72
C LYS A 323 7.38 -15.51 14.59
N ALA A 324 7.58 -14.23 14.25
CA ALA A 324 8.91 -13.62 14.17
C ALA A 324 9.62 -13.58 15.54
N TYR A 325 8.89 -13.27 16.61
CA TYR A 325 9.44 -13.30 17.97
C TYR A 325 9.83 -14.72 18.42
N LEU A 326 9.01 -15.73 18.14
CA LEU A 326 9.30 -17.13 18.47
C LEU A 326 10.53 -17.64 17.70
N ALA A 327 10.64 -17.35 16.39
CA ALA A 327 11.82 -17.70 15.59
C ALA A 327 13.10 -17.02 16.14
N HIS A 328 13.00 -15.76 16.56
CA HIS A 328 14.11 -15.04 17.21
C HIS A 328 14.49 -15.65 18.57
N ALA A 329 13.51 -15.95 19.44
CA ALA A 329 13.74 -16.55 20.74
C ALA A 329 14.34 -17.98 20.66
N ARG A 330 14.08 -18.70 19.57
CA ARG A 330 14.69 -20.02 19.27
C ARG A 330 16.08 -19.92 18.63
N GLY A 331 16.53 -18.73 18.22
CA GLY A 331 17.77 -18.53 17.48
C GLY A 331 17.71 -18.96 16.00
N GLU A 332 16.52 -19.20 15.46
CA GLU A 332 16.28 -19.52 14.05
C GLU A 332 16.39 -18.27 13.15
N SER A 333 16.06 -17.10 13.70
CA SER A 333 16.19 -15.79 13.05
C SER A 333 17.01 -14.83 13.93
N PRO A 334 17.94 -14.03 13.37
CA PRO A 334 18.63 -12.96 14.10
C PRO A 334 17.77 -11.69 14.29
N VAL A 335 16.53 -11.65 13.76
CA VAL A 335 15.66 -10.47 13.77
C VAL A 335 14.23 -10.86 14.14
N ALA A 336 13.64 -10.13 15.10
CA ALA A 336 12.20 -10.13 15.38
C ALA A 336 11.52 -8.96 14.64
N SER A 337 10.22 -9.08 14.35
CA SER A 337 9.44 -8.01 13.69
C SER A 337 8.82 -7.04 14.71
N TYR A 338 8.80 -5.76 14.35
CA TYR A 338 8.08 -4.68 15.04
C TYR A 338 7.06 -3.99 14.11
N ASP A 339 6.80 -4.58 12.94
CA ASP A 339 5.89 -4.01 11.95
C ASP A 339 4.42 -4.30 12.33
N ILE A 340 3.74 -3.26 12.80
CA ILE A 340 2.33 -3.32 13.22
C ILE A 340 1.34 -3.08 12.07
N THR A 341 1.79 -2.94 10.81
CA THR A 341 0.89 -2.67 9.66
C THR A 341 -0.10 -3.80 9.37
N THR A 342 0.13 -5.00 9.91
CA THR A 342 -0.83 -6.12 9.83
C THR A 342 -2.01 -5.98 10.78
N VAL A 343 -1.94 -5.11 11.80
CA VAL A 343 -2.99 -4.95 12.82
C VAL A 343 -4.21 -4.25 12.23
N GLY A 344 -5.37 -4.92 12.26
CA GLY A 344 -6.63 -4.44 11.69
C GLY A 344 -6.81 -4.77 10.21
N ALA A 345 -5.86 -5.47 9.58
CA ALA A 345 -5.92 -5.79 8.15
C ALA A 345 -7.10 -6.72 7.80
N HIS A 346 -7.60 -7.56 8.72
CA HIS A 346 -8.85 -8.31 8.50
C HIS A 346 -10.05 -7.38 8.32
N ALA A 347 -10.21 -6.39 9.22
CA ALA A 347 -11.31 -5.44 9.15
C ALA A 347 -11.22 -4.55 7.90
N ALA A 348 -10.01 -4.05 7.60
CA ALA A 348 -9.76 -3.24 6.41
C ALA A 348 -10.01 -4.01 5.08
N HIS A 349 -9.61 -5.28 4.99
CA HIS A 349 -9.89 -6.08 3.80
C HIS A 349 -11.39 -6.35 3.64
N ALA A 350 -12.09 -6.69 4.73
CA ALA A 350 -13.54 -6.89 4.72
C ALA A 350 -14.30 -5.61 4.33
N GLU A 351 -13.85 -4.44 4.80
CA GLU A 351 -14.37 -3.14 4.39
C GLU A 351 -14.16 -2.88 2.89
N ARG A 352 -12.94 -3.10 2.37
CA ARG A 352 -12.65 -2.91 0.94
C ARG A 352 -13.44 -3.86 0.04
N ARG A 353 -13.71 -5.10 0.47
CA ARG A 353 -14.63 -6.02 -0.22
C ARG A 353 -16.07 -5.48 -0.26
N ARG A 354 -16.58 -4.91 0.84
CA ARG A 354 -17.90 -4.24 0.84
C ARG A 354 -17.92 -3.02 -0.07
N TRP A 355 -16.90 -2.16 -0.02
CA TRP A 355 -16.78 -1.00 -0.91
C TRP A 355 -16.76 -1.40 -2.39
N ARG A 356 -16.01 -2.44 -2.75
CA ARG A 356 -16.01 -2.97 -4.12
C ARG A 356 -17.40 -3.45 -4.54
N SER A 357 -18.05 -4.29 -3.72
CA SER A 357 -19.40 -4.78 -4.01
C SER A 357 -20.44 -3.65 -4.12
N LEU A 358 -20.31 -2.60 -3.29
CA LEU A 358 -21.15 -1.42 -3.33
C LEU A 358 -20.96 -0.62 -4.64
N MET A 359 -19.71 -0.45 -5.09
CA MET A 359 -19.42 0.23 -6.36
C MET A 359 -19.94 -0.55 -7.56
N ASP A 360 -19.79 -1.88 -7.59
CA ASP A 360 -20.39 -2.73 -8.63
C ASP A 360 -21.93 -2.62 -8.63
N LYS A 361 -22.57 -2.67 -7.46
CA LYS A 361 -24.03 -2.53 -7.30
C LYS A 361 -24.54 -1.17 -7.79
N ILE A 362 -23.85 -0.08 -7.45
CA ILE A 362 -24.20 1.28 -7.92
C ILE A 362 -23.96 1.41 -9.44
N ALA A 363 -22.85 0.88 -9.97
CA ALA A 363 -22.55 0.92 -11.41
C ALA A 363 -23.52 0.06 -12.23
N ALA A 364 -24.13 -0.97 -11.64
CA ALA A 364 -25.22 -1.76 -12.22
C ALA A 364 -26.63 -1.13 -12.06
N GLU A 365 -26.72 0.09 -11.52
CA GLU A 365 -27.95 0.83 -11.21
C GLU A 365 -28.88 0.21 -10.13
N ASP A 366 -28.36 -0.74 -9.35
CA ASP A 366 -29.07 -1.37 -8.22
C ASP A 366 -28.90 -0.59 -6.90
N TYR A 367 -28.82 0.74 -6.98
CA TYR A 367 -28.74 1.64 -5.81
C TYR A 367 -30.11 1.94 -5.18
N HIS A 368 -31.17 1.31 -5.68
CA HIS A 368 -32.54 1.48 -5.19
C HIS A 368 -32.71 0.81 -3.80
N GLU A 369 -32.20 -0.41 -3.66
CA GLU A 369 -32.29 -1.24 -2.45
C GLU A 369 -30.94 -1.32 -1.71
N LEU A 370 -30.38 -0.15 -1.36
CA LEU A 370 -29.25 -0.06 -0.43
C LEU A 370 -29.72 -0.19 1.02
N SER A 371 -29.10 -1.12 1.75
CA SER A 371 -29.21 -1.32 3.19
C SER A 371 -28.53 -0.21 4.00
N ASP A 372 -28.85 -0.10 5.29
CA ASP A 372 -28.27 0.92 6.16
C ASP A 372 -26.73 0.78 6.32
N ALA A 373 -26.21 -0.44 6.26
CA ALA A 373 -24.77 -0.71 6.25
C ALA A 373 -24.11 -0.21 4.95
N GLU A 374 -24.70 -0.52 3.79
CA GLU A 374 -24.24 -0.01 2.49
C GLU A 374 -24.31 1.52 2.40
N LEU A 375 -25.31 2.16 3.02
CA LEU A 375 -25.41 3.62 3.11
C LEU A 375 -24.32 4.23 4.01
N GLY A 376 -23.95 3.55 5.10
CA GLY A 376 -22.80 3.92 5.94
C GLY A 376 -21.49 3.83 5.17
N ASP A 377 -21.23 2.69 4.51
CA ASP A 377 -20.07 2.50 3.63
C ASP A 377 -20.07 3.52 2.48
N ALA A 378 -21.21 3.84 1.87
CA ALA A 378 -21.33 4.86 0.80
C ALA A 378 -20.92 6.27 1.26
N TYR A 379 -21.26 6.64 2.50
CA TYR A 379 -20.87 7.93 3.07
C TYR A 379 -19.35 8.04 3.26
N VAL A 380 -18.74 7.01 3.86
CA VAL A 380 -17.29 6.94 4.06
C VAL A 380 -16.56 6.91 2.71
N LEU A 381 -16.97 6.02 1.81
CA LEU A 381 -16.35 5.84 0.50
C LEU A 381 -16.46 7.09 -0.38
N ASN A 382 -17.58 7.82 -0.35
CA ASN A 382 -17.70 9.10 -1.03
C ASN A 382 -16.66 10.13 -0.51
N GLY A 383 -16.41 10.17 0.80
CA GLY A 383 -15.37 11.03 1.38
C GLY A 383 -13.96 10.64 0.92
N GLN A 384 -13.65 9.34 0.92
CA GLN A 384 -12.35 8.83 0.46
C GLN A 384 -12.13 9.08 -1.05
N LEU A 385 -13.11 8.77 -1.90
CA LEU A 385 -13.02 9.02 -3.34
C LEU A 385 -12.91 10.53 -3.67
N HIS A 386 -13.54 11.38 -2.85
CA HIS A 386 -13.40 12.82 -3.00
C HIS A 386 -11.96 13.28 -2.79
N THR A 387 -11.26 12.81 -1.76
CA THR A 387 -9.86 13.23 -1.51
C THR A 387 -8.90 12.70 -2.58
N VAL A 388 -9.06 11.45 -3.01
CA VAL A 388 -8.16 10.80 -3.99
C VAL A 388 -8.09 11.57 -5.31
N LYS A 389 -9.22 12.06 -5.83
CA LYS A 389 -9.23 12.81 -7.10
C LYS A 389 -8.54 14.19 -7.02
N PHE A 390 -8.28 14.71 -5.82
CA PHE A 390 -7.57 15.97 -5.61
C PHE A 390 -6.08 15.80 -5.27
N PHE A 391 -5.53 14.57 -5.19
CA PHE A 391 -4.10 14.39 -4.84
C PHE A 391 -3.15 15.14 -5.80
N ASP A 392 -3.32 14.98 -7.11
CA ASP A 392 -2.48 15.67 -8.11
C ASP A 392 -2.67 17.20 -8.07
N LEU A 393 -3.92 17.65 -7.91
CA LEU A 393 -4.25 19.06 -7.75
C LEU A 393 -3.63 19.67 -6.49
N LYS A 394 -3.56 18.93 -5.39
CA LYS A 394 -2.91 19.40 -4.16
C LYS A 394 -1.39 19.46 -4.27
N VAL A 395 -0.77 18.55 -5.04
CA VAL A 395 0.66 18.67 -5.41
C VAL A 395 0.90 19.91 -6.27
N GLY A 396 0.02 20.18 -7.25
CA GLY A 396 0.08 21.41 -8.05
C GLY A 396 -0.06 22.68 -7.21
N ASP A 397 -0.98 22.70 -6.24
CA ASP A 397 -1.18 23.80 -5.30
C ASP A 397 0.05 24.04 -4.40
N THR A 398 0.69 23.00 -3.85
CA THR A 398 1.92 23.19 -3.04
C THR A 398 3.09 23.72 -3.87
N VAL A 399 3.21 23.35 -5.15
CA VAL A 399 4.21 23.95 -6.06
C VAL A 399 3.90 25.42 -6.31
N ARG A 400 2.63 25.80 -6.53
CA ARG A 400 2.21 27.21 -6.68
C ARG A 400 2.42 28.02 -5.40
N GLU A 401 2.22 27.41 -4.23
CA GLU A 401 2.58 28.02 -2.96
C GLU A 401 4.08 28.33 -2.88
N ILE A 402 4.94 27.37 -3.22
CA ILE A 402 6.40 27.59 -3.25
C ILE A 402 6.78 28.72 -4.22
N MET A 403 6.14 28.81 -5.40
CA MET A 403 6.40 29.92 -6.34
C MET A 403 6.02 31.28 -5.72
N GLN A 404 4.80 31.43 -5.19
CA GLN A 404 4.38 32.68 -4.56
C GLN A 404 5.14 32.99 -3.25
N LEU A 405 5.75 32.00 -2.59
CA LEU A 405 6.68 32.21 -1.48
C LEU A 405 8.02 32.81 -1.95
N LEU A 406 8.52 32.41 -3.12
CA LEU A 406 9.75 32.94 -3.73
C LEU A 406 9.56 34.34 -4.32
N GLU A 407 8.32 34.72 -4.65
CA GLU A 407 7.93 36.07 -5.10
C GLU A 407 7.78 37.09 -3.96
N ARG A 408 7.85 36.66 -2.69
CA ARG A 408 7.79 37.57 -1.55
C ARG A 408 8.99 38.51 -1.51
N GLU A 409 8.76 39.72 -1.00
CA GLU A 409 9.80 40.75 -0.82
C GLU A 409 11.01 40.17 -0.06
N THR A 410 12.21 40.38 -0.60
CA THR A 410 13.44 39.83 -0.04
C THR A 410 13.98 40.70 1.09
N GLY A 411 14.09 40.11 2.29
CA GLY A 411 14.63 40.76 3.48
C GLY A 411 13.71 40.64 4.68
N SER A 412 13.90 41.52 5.67
CA SER A 412 12.92 41.70 6.74
C SER A 412 11.83 42.62 6.19
N SER A 413 10.58 42.15 6.13
CA SER A 413 9.43 42.80 5.47
C SER A 413 9.36 44.32 5.68
N ALA A 414 8.92 45.06 4.66
CA ALA A 414 8.73 46.51 4.73
C ALA A 414 7.93 46.95 5.97
N SER A 415 8.29 48.08 6.56
CA SER A 415 7.68 48.59 7.80
C SER A 415 6.21 48.98 7.68
N GLY A 416 5.67 49.13 6.46
CA GLY A 416 4.28 49.45 6.21
C GLY A 416 3.31 48.29 6.47
N ASP A 417 3.76 47.04 6.27
CA ASP A 417 2.94 45.83 6.31
C ASP A 417 3.21 44.97 7.57
N ARG A 418 3.60 45.62 8.69
CA ARG A 418 3.99 44.93 9.93
C ARG A 418 3.17 45.35 11.14
N ASP A 419 2.35 44.43 11.64
CA ASP A 419 1.71 44.55 12.95
C ASP A 419 2.67 44.27 14.13
N VAL A 420 3.85 43.71 13.86
CA VAL A 420 4.78 43.20 14.88
C VAL A 420 6.19 43.81 14.69
N PRO A 421 6.81 44.35 15.75
CA PRO A 421 8.18 44.86 15.69
C PRO A 421 9.17 43.76 15.32
N VAL A 422 10.23 44.11 14.59
CA VAL A 422 11.20 43.14 14.04
C VAL A 422 11.87 42.27 15.12
N GLU A 423 12.19 42.89 16.26
CA GLU A 423 13.10 42.32 17.26
C GLU A 423 12.38 41.69 18.46
N ARG A 424 11.04 41.86 18.57
CA ARG A 424 10.28 41.38 19.73
C ARG A 424 9.11 40.51 19.30
N SER A 425 8.97 39.37 19.97
CA SER A 425 7.80 38.48 19.83
C SER A 425 6.50 39.28 19.95
N PRO A 426 5.44 38.96 19.18
CA PRO A 426 4.13 39.57 19.37
C PRO A 426 3.55 39.34 20.77
N THR A 427 4.03 38.33 21.49
CA THR A 427 3.65 37.99 22.88
C THR A 427 4.64 38.49 23.95
N HIS A 428 5.66 39.27 23.58
CA HIS A 428 6.64 39.78 24.55
C HIS A 428 5.95 40.74 25.57
N PRO A 429 6.15 40.59 26.89
CA PRO A 429 5.47 41.42 27.89
C PRO A 429 5.79 42.92 27.70
N GLU A 430 7.05 43.24 27.38
CA GLU A 430 7.50 44.60 27.06
C GLU A 430 7.40 44.89 25.55
N ARG A 431 6.31 44.53 24.86
CA ARG A 431 6.20 44.74 23.39
C ARG A 431 6.09 46.22 23.00
N ARG A 432 5.51 47.06 23.85
CA ARG A 432 5.36 48.51 23.61
C ARG A 432 6.34 49.29 24.49
N VAL A 433 7.50 49.64 23.92
CA VAL A 433 8.52 50.54 24.47
C VAL A 433 8.91 51.53 23.38
#